data_AF-A0A9E0XTA6-F1
#
_entry.id   AF-A0A9E0XTA6-F1
#
_cell.length_a   1.000
_cell.length_b   1.000
_cell.length_c   1.000
_cell.angle_alpha   90.00
_cell.angle_beta   90.00
_cell.angle_gamma   90.00
#
_symmetry.space_group_name_H-M   'P 1'
#
loop_
_entity.id
_entity.type
_entity.pdbx_description
1 polymer ?
#
loop_
_entity_poly.entity_id
_entity_poly.type
_entity_poly.pdbx_seq_one_letter_code
_entity_poly.pdbx_strand_id
1 'polypeptide(L)'
;MEGVCTSVSKPVRRRFIPKSKRTPQLGKYTLLWDKIFNKWGWETKTESEKKALRHSINEDLFGTYTKPSLLTNEQWSVMFFALDLLLSEGILIWSKEMAALALEEGLRRIYIWWIEHAGLDVEGIEDYGAPEYYIAAIARDRFGGIADWRMLDSKRLWQLFITIKNRVKAAQKRGVSLWHGADAEAETSDNCPF
;
A
#
# COMPACT_ATOMS: atom_id res chain seq x y z
N MET A 1 18.30 -73.61 -14.82
CA MET A 1 18.18 -72.44 -15.70
C MET A 1 16.76 -71.96 -15.58
N GLU A 2 16.55 -70.80 -14.94
CA GLU A 2 15.47 -69.85 -15.20
C GLU A 2 15.68 -68.69 -14.23
N GLY A 3 16.22 -67.59 -14.75
CA GLY A 3 16.47 -66.37 -14.00
C GLY A 3 15.22 -65.52 -13.94
N VAL A 4 14.73 -65.25 -12.73
CA VAL A 4 13.65 -64.29 -12.51
C VAL A 4 14.28 -62.90 -12.33
N CYS A 5 14.25 -62.10 -13.39
CA CYS A 5 14.57 -60.68 -13.36
C CYS A 5 13.51 -59.92 -12.55
N THR A 6 13.82 -59.50 -11.33
CA THR A 6 13.02 -58.50 -10.61
C THR A 6 13.26 -57.12 -11.20
N SER A 7 12.25 -56.54 -11.85
CA SER A 7 12.25 -55.16 -12.30
C SER A 7 12.09 -54.22 -11.10
N VAL A 8 13.18 -53.52 -10.74
CA VAL A 8 13.13 -52.45 -9.74
C VAL A 8 12.43 -51.25 -10.36
N SER A 9 11.16 -51.05 -10.01
CA SER A 9 10.41 -49.85 -10.33
C SER A 9 11.02 -48.66 -9.59
N LYS A 10 11.75 -47.81 -10.31
CA LYS A 10 12.26 -46.54 -9.77
C LYS A 10 11.09 -45.68 -9.29
N PRO A 11 11.13 -45.11 -8.08
CA PRO A 11 10.10 -44.20 -7.65
C PRO A 11 10.15 -42.94 -8.52
N VAL A 12 9.04 -42.63 -9.18
CA VAL A 12 8.83 -41.36 -9.86
C VAL A 12 8.97 -40.26 -8.82
N ARG A 13 10.13 -39.61 -8.75
CA ARG A 13 10.32 -38.36 -7.99
C ARG A 13 9.36 -37.34 -8.59
N ARG A 14 8.18 -37.20 -8.01
CA ARG A 14 7.32 -36.04 -8.23
C ARG A 14 8.15 -34.82 -7.86
N ARG A 15 8.60 -34.06 -8.86
CA ARG A 15 9.19 -32.74 -8.62
C ARG A 15 8.16 -31.96 -7.83
N PHE A 16 8.52 -31.56 -6.61
CA PHE A 16 7.77 -30.55 -5.88
C PHE A 16 7.89 -29.26 -6.69
N ILE A 17 6.91 -29.01 -7.55
CA ILE A 17 6.74 -27.72 -8.18
C ILE A 17 6.20 -26.85 -7.05
N PRO A 18 6.95 -25.85 -6.56
CA PRO A 18 6.39 -24.93 -5.58
C PRO A 18 5.16 -24.32 -6.23
N LYS A 19 3.97 -24.51 -5.64
CA LYS A 19 2.81 -23.69 -5.98
C LYS A 19 3.30 -22.26 -5.87
N SER A 20 3.28 -21.50 -6.97
CA SER A 20 3.66 -20.09 -6.92
C SER A 20 2.84 -19.47 -5.80
N LYS A 21 3.51 -19.02 -4.74
CA LYS A 21 2.84 -18.42 -3.59
C LYS A 21 2.20 -17.14 -4.13
N ARG A 22 0.90 -17.19 -4.48
CA ARG A 22 0.13 -15.98 -4.75
C ARG A 22 0.32 -15.08 -3.54
N THR A 23 0.80 -13.86 -3.77
CA THR A 23 0.91 -12.87 -2.70
C THR A 23 -0.51 -12.59 -2.15
N PRO A 24 -0.67 -12.29 -0.86
CA PRO A 24 -1.97 -11.95 -0.29
C PRO A 24 -2.71 -10.86 -1.09
N GLN A 25 -1.96 -9.87 -1.61
CA GLN A 25 -2.49 -8.81 -2.47
C GLN A 25 -3.10 -9.38 -3.76
N LEU A 26 -2.41 -10.30 -4.44
CA LEU A 26 -2.92 -10.91 -5.67
C LEU A 26 -4.17 -11.76 -5.41
N GLY A 27 -4.22 -12.43 -4.26
CA GLY A 27 -5.43 -13.12 -3.79
C GLY A 27 -6.62 -12.18 -3.62
N LYS A 28 -6.42 -11.07 -2.87
CA LYS A 28 -7.44 -10.02 -2.68
C LYS A 28 -7.90 -9.42 -4.00
N TYR A 29 -6.97 -9.12 -4.91
CA TYR A 29 -7.25 -8.60 -6.25
C TYR A 29 -8.19 -9.52 -7.05
N THR A 30 -7.88 -10.82 -7.11
CA THR A 30 -8.74 -11.79 -7.81
C THR A 30 -10.13 -11.84 -7.18
N LEU A 31 -10.21 -11.91 -5.85
CA LEU A 31 -11.50 -11.95 -5.14
C LEU A 31 -12.36 -10.70 -5.36
N LEU A 32 -11.74 -9.52 -5.40
CA LEU A 32 -12.47 -8.27 -5.67
C LEU A 32 -13.02 -8.24 -7.10
N TRP A 33 -12.23 -8.66 -8.08
CA TRP A 33 -12.72 -8.77 -9.46
C TRP A 33 -13.89 -9.74 -9.60
N ASP A 34 -13.81 -10.90 -8.95
CA ASP A 34 -14.90 -11.88 -8.97
C ASP A 34 -16.19 -11.27 -8.38
N LYS A 35 -16.07 -10.54 -7.26
CA LYS A 35 -17.20 -9.81 -6.65
C LYS A 35 -17.77 -8.72 -7.56
N ILE A 36 -16.90 -7.92 -8.20
CA ILE A 36 -17.31 -6.86 -9.13
C ILE A 36 -18.07 -7.45 -10.30
N PHE A 37 -17.55 -8.53 -10.91
CA PHE A 37 -18.20 -9.16 -12.06
C PHE A 37 -19.53 -9.81 -11.70
N ASN A 38 -19.62 -10.45 -10.54
CA ASN A 38 -20.88 -10.99 -10.02
C ASN A 38 -21.90 -9.87 -9.78
N LYS A 39 -21.53 -8.84 -9.01
CA LYS A 39 -22.44 -7.77 -8.59
C LYS A 39 -23.03 -7.00 -9.79
N TRP A 40 -22.22 -6.76 -10.81
CA TRP A 40 -22.60 -5.89 -11.93
C TRP A 40 -22.96 -6.65 -13.21
N GLY A 41 -23.24 -7.95 -13.12
CA GLY A 41 -23.77 -8.74 -14.25
C GLY A 41 -22.76 -9.01 -15.36
N TRP A 42 -21.46 -9.03 -15.05
CA TRP A 42 -20.37 -9.30 -15.99
C TRP A 42 -19.91 -10.76 -15.98
N GLU A 43 -20.59 -11.66 -15.27
CA GLU A 43 -20.18 -13.07 -15.16
C GLU A 43 -20.13 -13.79 -16.51
N THR A 44 -21.13 -13.52 -17.36
CA THR A 44 -21.31 -14.14 -18.68
C THR A 44 -20.38 -13.58 -19.75
N LYS A 45 -19.65 -12.49 -19.45
CA LYS A 45 -18.65 -11.92 -20.34
C LYS A 45 -17.47 -12.86 -20.53
N THR A 46 -16.90 -12.85 -21.73
CA THR A 46 -15.74 -13.69 -22.05
C THR A 46 -14.53 -13.31 -21.20
N GLU A 47 -13.62 -14.26 -20.96
CA GLU A 47 -12.38 -13.97 -20.24
C GLU A 47 -11.50 -12.94 -20.97
N SER A 48 -11.59 -12.85 -22.30
CA SER A 48 -10.95 -11.80 -23.09
C SER A 48 -11.52 -10.42 -22.79
N GLU A 49 -12.84 -10.25 -22.69
CA GLU A 49 -13.48 -8.97 -22.33
C GLU A 49 -13.11 -8.56 -20.90
N LYS A 50 -13.20 -9.50 -19.94
CA LYS A 50 -12.80 -9.25 -18.54
C LYS A 50 -11.31 -8.89 -18.44
N LYS A 51 -10.45 -9.55 -19.21
CA LYS A 51 -9.02 -9.23 -19.28
C LYS A 51 -8.80 -7.84 -19.89
N ALA A 52 -9.48 -7.50 -20.97
CA ALA A 52 -9.38 -6.19 -21.60
C ALA A 52 -9.80 -5.05 -20.65
N LEU A 53 -10.90 -5.23 -19.91
CA LEU A 53 -11.33 -4.27 -18.89
C LEU A 53 -10.28 -4.08 -17.79
N ARG A 54 -9.78 -5.19 -17.21
CA ARG A 54 -8.70 -5.14 -16.20
C ARG A 54 -7.44 -4.44 -16.71
N HIS A 55 -7.12 -4.66 -17.98
CA HIS A 55 -5.97 -4.06 -18.66
C HIS A 55 -6.17 -2.55 -18.82
N SER A 56 -7.32 -2.14 -19.38
CA SER A 56 -7.68 -0.73 -19.58
C SER A 56 -7.61 0.05 -18.27
N ILE A 57 -8.22 -0.48 -17.20
CA ILE A 57 -8.22 0.18 -15.88
C ILE A 57 -6.80 0.33 -15.33
N ASN A 58 -5.94 -0.67 -15.54
CA ASN A 58 -4.54 -0.59 -15.12
C ASN A 58 -3.77 0.48 -15.90
N GLU A 59 -3.98 0.56 -17.22
CA GLU A 59 -3.38 1.60 -18.07
C GLU A 59 -3.89 3.00 -17.71
N ASP A 60 -5.19 3.16 -17.45
CA ASP A 60 -5.77 4.44 -17.03
C ASP A 60 -5.16 4.92 -15.69
N LEU A 61 -4.88 3.99 -14.77
CA LEU A 61 -4.28 4.31 -13.47
C LEU A 61 -2.78 4.62 -13.55
N PHE A 62 -2.03 3.92 -14.39
CA PHE A 62 -0.56 3.92 -14.35
C PHE A 62 0.11 4.37 -15.65
N GLY A 63 -0.67 4.76 -16.66
CA GLY A 63 -0.22 5.17 -18.01
C GLY A 63 0.30 4.02 -18.88
N THR A 64 0.69 2.89 -18.28
CA THR A 64 1.13 1.68 -18.97
C THR A 64 0.70 0.44 -18.20
N TYR A 65 0.51 -0.65 -18.92
CA TYR A 65 0.14 -1.89 -18.26
C TYR A 65 1.28 -2.47 -17.44
N THR A 66 1.03 -2.56 -16.14
CA THR A 66 1.87 -3.29 -15.18
C THR A 66 1.14 -4.54 -14.73
N LYS A 67 1.77 -5.70 -14.93
CA LYS A 67 1.21 -6.98 -14.46
C LYS A 67 0.93 -6.88 -12.95
N PRO A 68 -0.24 -7.33 -12.45
CA PRO A 68 -0.58 -7.23 -11.03
C PRO A 68 0.49 -7.77 -10.08
N SER A 69 1.19 -8.85 -10.46
CA SER A 69 2.28 -9.43 -9.65
C SER A 69 3.51 -8.54 -9.49
N LEU A 70 3.61 -7.44 -10.24
CA LEU A 70 4.74 -6.50 -10.25
C LEU A 70 4.38 -5.13 -9.67
N LEU A 71 3.12 -4.93 -9.23
CA LEU A 71 2.71 -3.65 -8.66
C LEU A 71 3.43 -3.39 -7.34
N THR A 72 3.84 -2.13 -7.13
CA THR A 72 4.38 -1.67 -5.84
C THR A 72 3.29 -1.57 -4.78
N ASN A 73 3.65 -1.31 -3.52
CA ASN A 73 2.67 -1.16 -2.44
C ASN A 73 1.75 0.04 -2.67
N GLU A 74 2.28 1.14 -3.20
CA GLU A 74 1.53 2.34 -3.57
C GLU A 74 0.55 2.02 -4.70
N GLN A 75 1.03 1.36 -5.76
CA GLN A 75 0.17 0.93 -6.87
C GLN A 75 -0.90 -0.05 -6.43
N TRP A 76 -0.61 -0.93 -5.46
CA TRP A 76 -1.63 -1.80 -4.86
C TRP A 76 -2.68 -1.01 -4.09
N SER A 77 -2.28 0.01 -3.32
CA SER A 77 -3.22 0.89 -2.62
C SER A 77 -4.17 1.59 -3.59
N VAL A 78 -3.61 2.15 -4.68
CA VAL A 78 -4.37 2.77 -5.79
C VAL A 78 -5.31 1.77 -6.47
N MET A 79 -4.79 0.60 -6.84
CA MET A 79 -5.59 -0.45 -7.47
C MET A 79 -6.74 -0.88 -6.57
N PHE A 80 -6.51 -1.11 -5.27
CA PHE A 80 -7.57 -1.51 -4.36
C PHE A 80 -8.62 -0.43 -4.17
N PHE A 81 -8.23 0.85 -4.11
CA PHE A 81 -9.19 1.93 -4.07
C PHE A 81 -10.06 1.97 -5.34
N ALA A 82 -9.45 1.81 -6.52
CA ALA A 82 -10.19 1.72 -7.78
C ALA A 82 -11.17 0.54 -7.79
N LEU A 83 -10.76 -0.63 -7.30
CA LEU A 83 -11.65 -1.80 -7.20
C LEU A 83 -12.78 -1.58 -6.20
N ASP A 84 -12.53 -0.90 -5.08
CA ASP A 84 -13.56 -0.55 -4.11
C ASP A 84 -14.61 0.39 -4.74
N LEU A 85 -14.18 1.40 -5.52
CA LEU A 85 -15.09 2.27 -6.29
C LEU A 85 -15.93 1.48 -7.31
N LEU A 86 -15.29 0.62 -8.10
CA LEU A 86 -15.99 -0.20 -9.09
C LEU A 86 -16.98 -1.15 -8.42
N LEU A 87 -16.63 -1.66 -7.24
CA LEU A 87 -17.51 -2.52 -6.46
C LEU A 87 -18.69 -1.73 -5.88
N SER A 88 -18.51 -0.48 -5.42
CA SER A 88 -19.58 0.32 -4.82
C SER A 88 -20.51 0.94 -5.87
N GLU A 89 -19.94 1.58 -6.89
CA GLU A 89 -20.67 2.44 -7.84
C GLU A 89 -20.93 1.78 -9.21
N GLY A 90 -20.20 0.72 -9.55
CA GLY A 90 -20.37 -0.02 -10.81
C GLY A 90 -19.25 0.16 -11.82
N ILE A 91 -19.20 -0.74 -12.80
CA ILE A 91 -18.13 -0.73 -13.81
C ILE A 91 -18.25 0.47 -14.76
N LEU A 92 -19.47 0.93 -15.02
CA LEU A 92 -19.75 2.01 -15.98
C LEU A 92 -19.36 3.40 -15.48
N ILE A 93 -19.05 3.56 -14.19
CA ILE A 93 -18.59 4.84 -13.65
C ILE A 93 -17.13 5.13 -14.03
N TRP A 94 -16.41 4.14 -14.55
CA TRP A 94 -14.99 4.28 -14.84
C TRP A 94 -14.75 5.34 -15.93
N SER A 95 -13.99 6.37 -15.58
CA SER A 95 -13.57 7.46 -16.45
C SER A 95 -12.15 7.89 -16.09
N LYS A 96 -11.57 8.80 -16.89
CA LYS A 96 -10.25 9.37 -16.58
C LYS A 96 -10.25 10.15 -15.27
N GLU A 97 -11.34 10.83 -14.95
CA GLU A 97 -11.51 11.58 -13.70
C GLU A 97 -11.58 10.62 -12.51
N MET A 98 -12.27 9.48 -12.65
CA MET A 98 -12.28 8.44 -11.61
C MET A 98 -10.92 7.77 -11.43
N ALA A 99 -10.18 7.56 -12.53
CA ALA A 99 -8.80 7.05 -12.45
C ALA A 99 -7.89 8.04 -11.70
N ALA A 100 -7.97 9.34 -11.99
CA ALA A 100 -7.22 10.37 -11.30
C ALA A 100 -7.58 10.46 -9.80
N LEU A 101 -8.87 10.37 -9.48
CA LEU A 101 -9.34 10.34 -8.09
C LEU A 101 -8.83 9.09 -7.36
N ALA A 102 -8.90 7.91 -7.99
CA ALA A 102 -8.42 6.67 -7.40
C ALA A 102 -6.90 6.68 -7.17
N LEU A 103 -6.15 7.29 -8.10
CA LEU A 103 -4.72 7.51 -7.96
C LEU A 103 -4.43 8.38 -6.74
N GLU A 104 -5.08 9.54 -6.64
CA GLU A 104 -4.86 10.46 -5.53
C GLU A 104 -5.24 9.84 -4.18
N GLU A 105 -6.46 9.32 -4.04
CA GLU A 105 -6.94 8.75 -2.78
C GLU A 105 -6.19 7.48 -2.37
N GLY A 106 -5.83 6.64 -3.35
CA GLY A 106 -5.01 5.46 -3.11
C GLY A 106 -3.63 5.81 -2.55
N LEU A 107 -2.99 6.84 -3.10
CA LEU A 107 -1.70 7.34 -2.61
C LEU A 107 -1.83 8.01 -1.24
N ARG A 108 -2.86 8.84 -1.03
CA ARG A 108 -3.10 9.48 0.28
C ARG A 108 -3.24 8.44 1.39
N ARG A 109 -4.01 7.37 1.16
CA ARG A 109 -4.21 6.29 2.15
C ARG A 109 -2.91 5.60 2.56
N ILE A 110 -2.07 5.22 1.60
CA ILE A 110 -0.81 4.53 1.93
C ILE A 110 0.18 5.47 2.62
N TYR A 111 0.23 6.75 2.21
CA TYR A 111 1.14 7.71 2.84
C TYR A 111 0.72 8.11 4.24
N ILE A 112 -0.58 8.23 4.52
CA ILE A 112 -1.09 8.39 5.89
C ILE A 112 -0.63 7.22 6.76
N TRP A 113 -0.84 5.99 6.29
CA TRP A 113 -0.40 4.80 7.03
C TRP A 113 1.13 4.79 7.24
N TRP A 114 1.92 5.17 6.23
CA TRP A 114 3.38 5.28 6.36
C TRP A 114 3.85 6.37 7.32
N ILE A 115 3.13 7.49 7.43
CA ILE A 115 3.41 8.54 8.41
C ILE A 115 3.15 8.00 9.83
N GLU A 116 1.98 7.38 10.03
CA GLU A 116 1.57 6.81 11.32
C GLU A 116 2.51 5.68 11.78
N HIS A 117 3.15 4.97 10.84
CA HIS A 117 4.05 3.85 11.11
C HIS A 117 5.51 4.15 10.72
N ALA A 118 5.88 5.43 10.66
CA ALA A 118 7.22 5.81 10.23
C ALA A 118 8.28 5.21 11.16
N GLY A 119 9.26 4.49 10.61
CA GLY A 119 10.27 3.79 11.42
C GLY A 119 9.98 2.32 11.67
N LEU A 120 8.85 1.77 11.18
CA LEU A 120 8.59 0.33 11.15
C LEU A 120 9.71 -0.47 10.48
N ASP A 121 10.41 0.14 9.51
CA ASP A 121 11.55 -0.44 8.80
C ASP A 121 12.92 -0.15 9.45
N VAL A 122 12.94 0.41 10.66
CA VAL A 122 14.17 0.76 11.39
C VAL A 122 14.36 -0.20 12.54
N GLU A 123 15.52 -0.85 12.57
CA GLU A 123 15.87 -1.80 13.62
C GLU A 123 15.99 -1.12 15.00
N GLY A 124 15.44 -1.77 16.03
CA GLY A 124 15.52 -1.31 17.41
C GLY A 124 14.53 -0.20 17.80
N ILE A 125 13.54 0.12 16.96
CA ILE A 125 12.45 1.02 17.32
C ILE A 125 11.30 0.23 17.96
N GLU A 126 10.88 0.66 19.15
CA GLU A 126 9.70 0.14 19.85
C GLU A 126 8.45 0.96 19.53
N ASP A 127 8.56 2.30 19.46
CA ASP A 127 7.46 3.19 19.12
C ASP A 127 7.56 3.68 17.66
N TYR A 128 6.66 3.22 16.80
CA TYR A 128 6.59 3.68 15.41
C TYR A 128 5.91 5.05 15.30
N GLY A 129 6.23 5.77 14.23
CA GLY A 129 5.64 7.06 13.92
C GLY A 129 6.11 8.17 14.86
N ALA A 130 5.22 9.14 15.04
CA ALA A 130 5.37 10.22 16.01
C ALA A 130 3.98 10.58 16.53
N PRO A 131 3.88 11.23 17.70
CA PRO A 131 2.60 11.69 18.21
C PRO A 131 1.84 12.57 17.21
N GLU A 132 0.51 12.46 17.21
CA GLU A 132 -0.37 13.20 16.30
C GLU A 132 -0.12 14.72 16.32
N TYR A 133 0.02 15.31 17.51
CA TYR A 133 0.29 16.74 17.67
C TYR A 133 1.65 17.15 17.06
N TYR A 134 2.64 16.26 17.09
CA TYR A 134 3.98 16.51 16.55
C TYR A 134 3.95 16.50 15.02
N ILE A 135 3.24 15.52 14.43
CA ILE A 135 3.04 15.46 12.98
C ILE A 135 2.26 16.70 12.51
N ALA A 136 1.19 17.06 13.21
CA ALA A 136 0.39 18.25 12.92
C ALA A 136 1.21 19.55 13.00
N ALA A 137 2.09 19.69 14.00
CA ALA A 137 2.97 20.86 14.13
C ALA A 137 3.92 20.99 12.92
N ILE A 138 4.56 19.88 12.52
CA ILE A 138 5.43 19.85 11.33
C ILE A 138 4.64 20.18 10.06
N ALA A 139 3.45 19.61 9.91
CA ALA A 139 2.61 19.85 8.75
C ALA A 139 2.16 21.32 8.66
N ARG A 140 1.78 21.91 9.80
CA ARG A 140 1.37 23.32 9.89
C ARG A 140 2.50 24.25 9.47
N ASP A 141 3.70 24.02 10.00
CA ASP A 141 4.89 24.82 9.69
C ASP A 141 5.25 24.72 8.19
N ARG A 142 5.26 23.50 7.65
CA ARG A 142 5.78 23.25 6.31
C ARG A 142 4.79 23.48 5.17
N PHE A 143 3.49 23.32 5.42
CA PHE A 143 2.45 23.34 4.37
C PHE A 143 1.44 24.48 4.54
N GLY A 144 1.82 25.56 5.24
CA GLY A 144 1.09 26.81 5.24
C GLY A 144 -0.14 26.83 6.16
N GLY A 145 0.01 26.36 7.40
CA GLY A 145 -1.02 26.54 8.43
C GLY A 145 -2.08 25.43 8.49
N ILE A 146 -1.92 24.34 7.74
CA ILE A 146 -2.89 23.22 7.71
C ILE A 146 -2.89 22.52 9.08
N ALA A 147 -4.04 22.55 9.76
CA ALA A 147 -4.21 21.96 11.09
C ALA A 147 -4.37 20.44 11.05
N ASP A 148 -5.15 19.93 10.09
CA ASP A 148 -5.30 18.49 9.86
C ASP A 148 -4.43 18.06 8.68
N TRP A 149 -3.29 17.44 8.99
CA TRP A 149 -2.34 16.99 8.00
C TRP A 149 -2.87 15.85 7.11
N ARG A 150 -3.92 15.13 7.52
CA ARG A 150 -4.54 14.08 6.68
C ARG A 150 -5.25 14.67 5.46
N MET A 151 -5.59 15.96 5.49
CA MET A 151 -6.18 16.69 4.37
C MET A 151 -5.18 17.08 3.28
N LEU A 152 -3.89 16.82 3.49
CA LEU A 152 -2.87 17.06 2.47
C LEU A 152 -3.07 16.16 1.24
N ASP A 153 -2.72 16.69 0.07
CA ASP A 153 -2.59 15.92 -1.16
C ASP A 153 -1.46 14.88 -1.06
N SER A 154 -1.49 13.89 -1.94
CA SER A 154 -0.56 12.76 -1.96
C SER A 154 0.91 13.20 -2.04
N LYS A 155 1.19 14.26 -2.79
CA LYS A 155 2.55 14.81 -2.93
C LYS A 155 3.05 15.40 -1.62
N ARG A 156 2.22 16.18 -0.93
CA ARG A 156 2.55 16.78 0.38
C ARG A 156 2.62 15.74 1.48
N LEU A 157 1.73 14.74 1.48
CA LEU A 157 1.81 13.59 2.39
C LEU A 157 3.11 12.80 2.19
N TRP A 158 3.53 12.56 0.96
CA TRP A 158 4.83 11.93 0.69
C TRP A 158 5.99 12.74 1.27
N GLN A 159 5.98 14.07 1.09
CA GLN A 159 6.99 14.95 1.68
C GLN A 159 6.98 14.93 3.21
N LEU A 160 5.79 14.89 3.82
CA LEU A 160 5.62 14.78 5.27
C LEU A 160 6.17 13.45 5.78
N PHE A 161 5.82 12.33 5.13
CA PHE A 161 6.36 11.00 5.43
C PHE A 161 7.88 10.99 5.48
N ILE A 162 8.53 11.52 4.44
CA ILE A 162 10.00 11.56 4.38
C ILE A 162 10.58 12.34 5.56
N THR A 163 9.94 13.45 5.94
CA THR A 163 10.35 14.23 7.10
C THR A 163 10.18 13.46 8.41
N ILE A 164 9.01 12.88 8.67
CA ILE A 164 8.76 12.12 9.89
C ILE A 164 9.72 10.92 9.98
N LYS A 165 9.89 10.16 8.90
CA LYS A 165 10.83 9.03 8.85
C LYS A 165 12.26 9.45 9.18
N ASN A 166 12.71 10.59 8.68
CA ASN A 166 14.04 11.12 9.00
C ASN A 166 14.16 11.57 10.46
N ARG A 167 13.11 12.17 11.03
CA ARG A 167 13.06 12.56 12.45
C ARG A 167 13.10 11.33 13.36
N VAL A 168 12.33 10.30 13.04
CA VAL A 168 12.32 9.02 13.76
C VAL A 168 13.71 8.38 13.74
N LYS A 169 14.34 8.29 12.56
CA LYS A 169 15.73 7.79 12.45
C LYS A 169 16.73 8.61 13.26
N ALA A 170 16.57 9.93 13.31
CA ALA A 170 17.47 10.81 14.07
C ALA A 170 17.27 10.66 15.58
N ALA A 171 16.02 10.50 16.04
CA ALA A 171 15.68 10.24 17.44
C ALA A 171 16.27 8.90 17.89
N GLN A 172 16.08 7.84 17.10
CA GLN A 172 16.63 6.51 17.38
C GLN A 172 18.16 6.53 17.50
N LYS A 173 18.86 7.24 16.60
CA LYS A 173 20.32 7.40 16.68
C LYS A 173 20.80 8.08 17.96
N ARG A 174 19.93 8.86 18.62
CA ARG A 174 20.21 9.54 19.89
C ARG A 174 19.74 8.73 21.10
N GLY A 175 19.17 7.54 20.89
CA GLY A 175 18.61 6.71 21.96
C GLY A 175 17.35 7.31 22.58
N VAL A 176 16.62 8.15 21.85
CA VAL A 176 15.36 8.76 22.31
C VAL A 176 14.22 8.43 21.35
N SER A 177 13.00 8.35 21.87
CA SER A 177 11.78 8.16 21.07
C SER A 177 11.04 9.49 20.94
N LEU A 178 10.39 9.71 19.79
CA LEU A 178 9.57 10.91 19.56
C LEU A 178 8.30 10.94 20.44
N TRP A 179 7.94 9.83 21.06
CA TRP A 179 6.78 9.70 21.93
C TRP A 179 7.06 10.14 23.37
N HIS A 180 8.31 10.02 23.84
CA HIS A 180 8.68 10.26 25.24
C HIS A 180 8.75 11.76 25.62
N GLY A 181 8.53 12.67 24.66
CA GLY A 181 8.35 14.11 24.91
C GLY A 181 6.90 14.58 24.86
N ALA A 182 5.93 13.67 24.71
CA ALA A 182 4.49 13.97 24.71
C ALA A 182 3.90 14.14 26.11
N ASP A 183 4.48 13.43 27.08
CA ASP A 183 4.04 13.41 28.48
C ASP A 183 4.91 14.30 29.40
N ALA A 184 5.96 14.92 28.85
CA ALA A 184 6.69 15.95 29.58
C ALA A 184 5.83 17.23 29.56
N GLU A 185 5.35 17.66 30.74
CA GLU A 185 4.82 19.00 30.92
C GLU A 185 5.74 20.00 30.21
N ALA A 186 5.15 20.97 29.51
CA ALA A 186 5.90 21.99 28.78
C ALA A 186 6.93 22.62 29.72
N GLU A 187 8.21 22.24 29.57
CA GLU A 187 9.29 22.97 30.22
C GLU A 187 9.23 24.38 29.68
N THR A 188 8.78 25.31 30.52
CA THR A 188 9.00 26.74 30.37
C THR A 188 10.50 26.98 30.44
N SER A 189 11.20 26.68 29.36
CA SER A 189 12.59 27.01 29.17
C SER A 189 12.64 28.19 28.21
N ASP A 190 12.78 29.37 28.80
CA ASP A 190 12.98 30.69 28.20
C ASP A 190 14.30 30.78 27.39
N ASN A 191 14.54 29.87 26.45
CA ASN A 191 15.68 30.00 25.52
C ASN A 191 15.47 29.21 24.22
N CYS A 192 14.81 29.86 23.26
CA CYS A 192 14.94 29.54 21.85
C CYS A 192 15.95 30.51 21.21
N PRO A 193 17.14 30.06 20.75
CA PRO A 193 17.87 30.77 19.71
C PRO A 193 17.49 30.20 18.32
N PHE A 194 17.35 31.12 17.37
CA PHE A 194 16.85 30.98 16.00
C PHE A 194 17.52 29.91 15.13
#